data_AF-A0A3M2J1Z4-F1
#
_entry.id   AF-A0A3M2J1Z4-F1
#
_cell.length_a   1.000
_cell.length_b   1.000
_cell.length_c   1.000
_cell.angle_alpha   90.00
_cell.angle_beta   90.00
_cell.angle_gamma   90.00
#
_symmetry.space_group_name_H-M   'P 1'
#
loop_
_entity.id
_entity.type
_entity.pdbx_description
1 polymer ?
#
loop_
_entity_poly.entity_id
_entity_poly.type
_entity_poly.pdbx_seq_one_letter_code
_entity_poly.pdbx_strand_id
1 'polypeptide(L)'
;MKDLDLIVGPRVPPDLLKKERKRFLLPTVFLGGAALLLLISIFLPYWGLTLHAPQYPQGLKVELYVNQVTGDAAEIDELNHYIGMRKLEEAAPLERSLSIILVLVIALLAVGAVYIHSPVAAFL
;
A
#
# COMPACT_ATOMS: atom_id res chain seq x y z
N MET A 1 32.92 26.69 -7.85
CA MET A 1 31.94 26.28 -6.80
C MET A 1 30.49 26.41 -7.27
N LYS A 2 30.10 27.46 -8.01
CA LYS A 2 28.72 27.61 -8.54
C LYS A 2 28.25 26.49 -9.48
N ASP A 3 29.15 25.85 -10.23
CA ASP A 3 28.76 24.85 -11.25
C ASP A 3 28.38 23.49 -10.65
N LEU A 4 28.92 23.13 -9.48
CA LEU A 4 28.55 21.91 -8.77
C LEU A 4 27.17 22.04 -8.10
N ASP A 5 26.81 23.25 -7.66
CA ASP A 5 25.49 23.54 -7.11
C ASP A 5 24.38 23.53 -8.18
N LEU A 6 24.73 23.75 -9.45
CA LEU A 6 23.79 23.57 -10.57
C LEU A 6 23.50 22.09 -10.87
N ILE A 7 24.43 21.21 -10.53
CA ILE A 7 24.33 19.75 -10.75
C ILE A 7 23.75 19.04 -9.52
N VAL A 8 24.08 19.51 -8.30
CA VAL A 8 23.80 18.84 -7.02
C VAL A 8 23.02 19.73 -6.03
N GLY A 9 22.74 20.98 -6.37
CA GLY A 9 21.97 21.89 -5.53
C GLY A 9 20.45 21.76 -5.69
N PRO A 10 19.65 22.30 -4.74
CA PRO A 10 18.20 22.36 -4.87
C PRO A 10 17.84 23.12 -6.16
N ARG A 11 17.01 22.52 -7.03
CA ARG A 11 16.53 23.17 -8.27
C ARG A 11 15.64 24.39 -8.01
N VAL A 12 15.34 24.68 -6.74
CA VAL A 12 14.57 25.84 -6.29
C VAL A 12 15.51 26.83 -5.61
N PRO A 13 15.50 28.12 -6.03
CA PRO A 13 16.26 29.17 -5.37
C PRO A 13 15.99 29.24 -3.85
N PRO A 14 17.01 29.39 -3.00
CA PRO A 14 16.88 29.32 -1.54
C PRO A 14 15.99 30.44 -0.95
N ASP A 15 15.89 31.57 -1.63
CA ASP A 15 14.99 32.69 -1.35
C ASP A 15 13.52 32.32 -1.58
N LEU A 16 13.20 31.62 -2.68
CA LEU A 16 11.85 31.11 -2.97
C LEU A 16 11.46 29.98 -2.00
N LEU A 17 12.40 29.10 -1.63
CA LEU A 17 12.16 28.06 -0.62
C LEU A 17 11.76 28.65 0.74
N LYS A 18 12.42 29.75 1.17
CA LYS A 18 12.06 30.45 2.41
C LYS A 18 10.68 31.10 2.32
N LYS A 19 10.35 31.72 1.19
CA LYS A 19 9.09 32.44 0.99
C LYS A 19 7.88 31.50 0.82
N GLU A 20 8.04 30.39 0.11
CA GLU A 20 6.96 29.45 -0.22
C GLU A 20 7.14 28.06 0.43
N ARG A 21 7.74 28.00 1.62
CA ARG A 21 8.07 26.75 2.32
C ARG A 21 6.92 25.72 2.34
N LYS A 22 5.68 26.17 2.56
CA LYS A 22 4.49 25.31 2.60
C LYS A 22 4.22 24.60 1.28
N ARG A 23 4.43 25.28 0.15
CA ARG A 23 4.23 24.74 -1.20
C ARG A 23 5.11 23.53 -1.47
N PHE A 24 6.34 23.55 -0.93
CA PHE A 24 7.30 22.47 -1.10
C PHE A 24 7.18 21.38 -0.03
N LEU A 25 6.79 21.73 1.21
CA LEU A 25 6.62 20.75 2.28
C LEU A 25 5.36 19.90 2.13
N LEU A 26 4.25 20.47 1.66
CA LEU A 26 2.97 19.77 1.59
C LEU A 26 3.03 18.49 0.73
N PRO A 27 3.54 18.52 -0.52
CA PRO A 27 3.67 17.31 -1.33
C PRO A 27 4.57 16.26 -0.69
N THR A 28 5.70 16.68 -0.10
CA THR A 28 6.63 15.77 0.58
C THR A 28 5.97 15.06 1.76
N VAL A 29 5.23 15.80 2.59
CA VAL A 29 4.52 15.22 3.73
C VAL A 29 3.40 14.29 3.27
N PHE A 30 2.63 14.67 2.25
CA PHE A 30 1.55 13.82 1.74
C PHE A 30 2.07 12.55 1.05
N LEU A 31 3.12 12.64 0.23
CA LEU A 31 3.70 11.48 -0.45
C LEU A 31 4.41 10.55 0.53
N GLY A 32 5.21 11.10 1.46
CA GLY A 32 5.84 10.33 2.51
C GLY A 32 4.82 9.68 3.45
N GLY A 33 3.76 10.40 3.81
CA GLY A 33 2.64 9.87 4.57
C GLY A 33 1.89 8.76 3.84
N ALA A 34 1.61 8.94 2.55
CA ALA A 34 0.96 7.92 1.73
C ALA A 34 1.80 6.64 1.63
N ALA A 35 3.12 6.77 1.41
CA ALA A 35 4.03 5.63 1.40
C ALA A 35 4.01 4.88 2.73
N LEU A 36 4.04 5.59 3.86
CA LEU A 36 3.95 4.98 5.19
C LEU A 36 2.61 4.26 5.40
N LEU A 37 1.50 4.89 5.02
CA LEU A 37 0.16 4.30 5.14
C LEU A 37 0.01 3.03 4.29
N LEU A 38 0.60 2.99 3.09
CA LEU A 38 0.64 1.79 2.25
C LEU A 38 1.41 0.64 2.91
N LEU A 39 2.52 0.93 3.60
CA LEU A 39 3.26 -0.10 4.33
C LEU A 39 2.46 -0.63 5.52
N ILE A 40 1.78 0.26 6.25
CA ILE A 40 0.92 -0.11 7.38
C ILE A 40 -0.28 -0.94 6.89
N SER A 41 -0.84 -0.63 5.72
CA SER A 41 -2.03 -1.31 5.22
C SER A 41 -1.82 -2.81 5.01
N ILE A 42 -0.61 -3.28 4.74
CA ILE A 42 -0.29 -4.71 4.60
C ILE A 42 -0.74 -5.51 5.84
N PHE A 43 -0.71 -4.90 7.02
CA PHE A 43 -1.06 -5.53 8.29
C PHE A 43 -2.52 -5.33 8.69
N LEU A 44 -3.34 -4.74 7.83
CA LEU A 44 -4.75 -4.46 8.08
C LEU A 44 -5.64 -5.27 7.15
N PRO A 45 -6.83 -5.69 7.59
CA PRO A 45 -7.78 -6.38 6.72
C PRO A 45 -8.31 -5.39 5.67
N TYR A 46 -8.28 -5.81 4.41
CA TYR A 46 -8.82 -5.04 3.27
C TYR A 46 -10.32 -5.26 3.13
N TRP A 47 -10.77 -6.46 3.47
CA TRP A 47 -12.17 -6.84 3.40
C TRP A 47 -12.49 -7.89 4.48
N GLY A 48 -13.75 -7.97 4.86
CA GLY A 48 -14.22 -8.98 5.80
C GLY A 48 -15.66 -9.36 5.51
N LEU A 49 -16.00 -10.60 5.88
CA LEU A 49 -17.33 -11.16 5.74
C LEU A 49 -17.70 -11.86 7.04
N THR A 50 -18.96 -11.71 7.44
CA THR A 50 -19.57 -12.52 8.49
C THR A 50 -20.79 -13.23 7.91
N LEU A 51 -20.75 -14.56 7.89
CA LEU A 51 -21.82 -15.41 7.38
C LEU A 51 -22.67 -15.92 8.54
N HIS A 52 -23.98 -15.70 8.48
CA HIS A 52 -24.92 -16.24 9.45
C HIS A 52 -25.79 -17.33 8.81
N ALA A 53 -25.94 -18.45 9.51
CA ALA A 53 -26.81 -19.55 9.11
C ALA A 53 -27.44 -20.19 10.35
N PRO A 54 -28.55 -20.96 10.20
CA PRO A 54 -29.16 -21.66 11.34
C PRO A 54 -28.19 -22.58 12.10
N GLN A 55 -27.20 -23.14 11.39
CA GLN A 55 -26.15 -24.01 11.95
C GLN A 55 -25.01 -23.23 12.62
N TYR A 56 -24.82 -21.95 12.24
CA TYR A 56 -23.79 -21.06 12.76
C TYR A 56 -24.43 -19.81 13.37
N PRO A 57 -25.12 -19.94 14.53
CA PRO A 57 -25.83 -18.82 15.16
C PRO A 57 -24.88 -17.70 15.63
N GLN A 58 -23.63 -18.04 15.95
CA GLN A 58 -22.59 -17.05 16.29
C GLN A 58 -21.96 -16.37 15.05
N GLY A 59 -22.25 -16.88 13.85
CA GLY A 59 -21.67 -16.44 12.59
C GLY A 59 -20.27 -17.01 12.34
N LEU A 60 -19.89 -17.10 11.07
CA LEU A 60 -18.53 -17.42 10.61
C LEU A 60 -17.89 -16.15 10.07
N LYS A 61 -16.75 -15.75 10.64
CA LYS A 61 -16.07 -14.51 10.28
C LYS A 61 -14.78 -14.81 9.51
N VAL A 62 -14.62 -14.18 8.36
CA VAL A 62 -13.39 -14.24 7.57
C VAL A 62 -12.89 -12.83 7.30
N GLU A 63 -11.59 -12.62 7.44
CA GLU A 63 -10.90 -11.38 7.11
C GLU A 63 -9.85 -11.62 6.02
N LEU A 64 -9.92 -10.83 4.96
CA LEU A 64 -8.99 -10.88 3.83
C LEU A 64 -7.99 -9.74 3.98
N TYR A 65 -6.73 -10.13 4.10
CA TYR A 65 -5.57 -9.26 3.97
C TYR A 65 -5.10 -9.30 2.52
N VAL A 66 -4.23 -8.36 2.15
CA VAL A 66 -3.73 -8.27 0.78
C VAL A 66 -2.97 -9.55 0.34
N ASN A 67 -2.39 -10.26 1.30
CA ASN A 67 -1.52 -11.42 1.09
C ASN A 67 -2.04 -12.72 1.72
N GLN A 68 -3.18 -12.71 2.43
CA GLN A 68 -3.66 -13.88 3.17
C GLN A 68 -5.16 -13.78 3.52
N VAL A 69 -5.75 -14.94 3.84
CA VAL A 69 -7.12 -15.06 4.35
C VAL A 69 -7.03 -15.59 5.78
N THR A 70 -7.84 -15.05 6.70
CA THR A 70 -7.81 -15.39 8.13
C THR A 70 -9.22 -15.52 8.71
N GLY A 71 -9.34 -16.06 9.93
CA GLY A 71 -10.63 -16.34 10.57
C GLY A 71 -11.13 -17.74 10.25
N ASP A 72 -12.44 -17.90 10.14
CA ASP A 72 -13.14 -19.18 9.93
C ASP A 72 -13.09 -19.66 8.46
N ALA A 73 -11.98 -19.41 7.78
CA ALA A 73 -11.83 -19.64 6.34
C ALA A 73 -11.98 -21.12 5.97
N ALA A 74 -11.48 -22.03 6.81
CA ALA A 74 -11.60 -23.47 6.60
C ALA A 74 -13.07 -23.92 6.61
N GLU A 75 -13.86 -23.44 7.57
CA GLU A 75 -15.29 -23.76 7.68
C GLU A 75 -16.07 -23.22 6.47
N ILE A 76 -15.78 -21.97 6.07
CA ILE A 76 -16.39 -21.38 4.87
C ILE A 76 -15.97 -22.16 3.61
N ASP A 77 -14.74 -22.66 3.53
CA ASP A 77 -14.28 -23.46 2.40
C ASP A 77 -14.96 -24.83 2.32
N GLU A 78 -15.29 -25.46 3.44
CA GLU A 78 -16.12 -26.67 3.47
C GLU A 78 -17.53 -26.38 2.95
N LEU A 79 -18.15 -25.28 3.41
CA LEU A 79 -19.45 -24.85 2.91
C LEU A 79 -19.40 -24.55 1.41
N ASN A 80 -18.38 -23.84 0.94
CA ASN A 80 -18.15 -23.52 -0.46
C ASN A 80 -18.05 -24.80 -1.31
N HIS A 81 -17.33 -25.81 -0.82
CA HIS A 81 -17.22 -27.09 -1.49
C HIS A 81 -18.59 -27.75 -1.72
N TYR A 82 -19.49 -27.70 -0.74
CA TYR A 82 -20.84 -28.28 -0.86
C TYR A 82 -21.74 -27.55 -1.87
N ILE A 83 -21.52 -26.24 -2.08
CA ILE A 83 -22.26 -25.45 -3.08
C ILE A 83 -21.51 -25.32 -4.42
N GLY A 84 -20.40 -26.04 -4.59
CA GLY A 84 -19.61 -26.05 -5.82
C GLY A 84 -18.75 -24.79 -6.04
N MET A 85 -18.55 -23.97 -5.01
CA MET A 85 -17.63 -22.83 -5.06
C MET A 85 -16.19 -23.27 -4.76
N ARG A 86 -15.22 -22.51 -5.28
CA ARG A 86 -13.79 -22.72 -5.01
C ARG A 86 -13.43 -22.25 -3.60
N LYS A 87 -12.29 -22.73 -3.10
CA LYS A 87 -11.72 -22.25 -1.85
C LYS A 87 -11.36 -20.78 -1.92
N LEU A 88 -11.54 -20.07 -0.82
CA LEU A 88 -11.17 -18.67 -0.68
C LEU A 88 -9.66 -18.47 -0.91
N GLU A 89 -8.85 -19.43 -0.48
CA GLU A 89 -7.40 -19.36 -0.68
C GLU A 89 -7.00 -19.55 -2.16
N GLU A 90 -7.82 -20.19 -2.98
CA GLU A 90 -7.56 -20.36 -4.42
C GLU A 90 -8.00 -19.13 -5.25
N ALA A 91 -8.69 -18.17 -4.64
CA ALA A 91 -9.04 -16.93 -5.30
C ALA A 91 -7.81 -16.02 -5.47
N ALA A 92 -7.58 -15.53 -6.69
CA ALA A 92 -6.56 -14.52 -7.01
C ALA A 92 -5.11 -14.87 -6.51
N PRO A 93 -4.57 -16.05 -6.85
CA PRO A 93 -3.28 -16.52 -6.33
C PRO A 93 -2.09 -15.66 -6.80
N LEU A 94 -2.18 -15.12 -8.02
CA LEU A 94 -1.14 -14.25 -8.57
C LEU A 94 -1.14 -12.89 -7.86
N GLU A 95 -2.30 -12.28 -7.70
CA GLU A 95 -2.48 -11.01 -7.02
C GLU A 95 -2.01 -11.12 -5.57
N ARG A 96 -2.36 -12.21 -4.87
CA ARG A 96 -1.94 -12.43 -3.50
C ARG A 96 -0.44 -12.63 -3.37
N SER A 97 0.19 -13.42 -4.25
CA SER A 97 1.64 -13.67 -4.20
C SER A 97 2.46 -12.42 -4.56
N LEU A 98 1.95 -11.57 -5.46
CA LEU A 98 2.60 -10.31 -5.84
C LEU A 98 2.22 -9.12 -4.97
N SER A 99 1.16 -9.23 -4.16
CA SER A 99 0.58 -8.12 -3.39
C SER A 99 1.61 -7.30 -2.61
N ILE A 100 2.42 -7.96 -1.79
CA ILE A 100 3.41 -7.31 -0.94
C ILE A 100 4.45 -6.58 -1.82
N ILE A 101 4.92 -7.24 -2.88
CA ILE A 101 5.90 -6.66 -3.81
C ILE A 101 5.30 -5.42 -4.48
N LEU A 102 4.05 -5.48 -4.95
CA LEU A 102 3.38 -4.36 -5.59
C LEU A 102 3.18 -3.19 -4.62
N VAL A 103 2.75 -3.44 -3.38
CA VAL A 103 2.62 -2.40 -2.35
C VAL A 103 3.97 -1.76 -2.05
N LEU A 104 5.04 -2.55 -1.93
CA LEU A 104 6.40 -2.05 -1.72
C LEU A 104 6.88 -1.18 -2.90
N VAL A 105 6.64 -1.62 -4.13
CA VAL A 105 6.99 -0.86 -5.35
C VAL A 105 6.24 0.46 -5.37
N ILE A 106 4.94 0.48 -5.10
CA ILE A 106 4.14 1.72 -5.07
C ILE A 106 4.61 2.65 -3.95
N ALA A 107 4.92 2.11 -2.76
CA ALA A 107 5.46 2.90 -1.65
C ALA A 107 6.83 3.50 -2.01
N LEU A 108 7.72 2.73 -2.66
CA LEU A 108 9.01 3.20 -3.14
C LEU A 108 8.85 4.28 -4.22
N LEU A 109 7.92 4.13 -5.15
CA LEU A 109 7.62 5.15 -6.17
C LEU A 109 7.08 6.44 -5.53
N ALA A 110 6.21 6.33 -4.52
CA ALA A 110 5.72 7.48 -3.76
C ALA A 110 6.86 8.21 -3.01
N VAL A 111 7.80 7.46 -2.42
CA VAL A 111 9.01 8.04 -1.83
C VAL A 111 9.91 8.67 -2.90
N GLY A 112 10.13 8.00 -4.02
CA GLY A 112 10.93 8.51 -5.14
C GLY A 112 10.37 9.83 -5.71
N ALA A 113 9.04 9.95 -5.79
CA ALA A 113 8.36 11.16 -6.24
C ALA A 113 8.67 12.39 -5.36
N VAL A 114 9.00 12.21 -4.08
CA VAL A 114 9.47 13.31 -3.20
C VAL A 114 10.76 13.93 -3.74
N TYR A 115 11.61 13.13 -4.35
CA TYR A 115 12.95 13.52 -4.80
C TYR A 115 12.98 13.96 -6.27
N ILE A 116 11.86 13.96 -6.99
CA ILE A 116 11.82 14.34 -8.41
C ILE A 116 12.24 15.80 -8.67
N HIS A 117 12.04 16.65 -7.67
CA HIS A 117 12.49 18.06 -7.68
C HIS A 117 13.95 18.24 -7.22
N SER A 118 14.57 17.15 -6.74
CA SER A 118 15.95 17.13 -6.28
C SER A 118 16.90 16.71 -7.41
N PRO A 119 18.20 17.04 -7.33
CA PRO A 119 19.20 16.58 -8.30
C PRO A 119 19.39 15.06 -8.31
N VAL A 120 18.95 14.37 -7.24
CA VAL A 120 18.89 12.90 -7.17
C VAL A 120 17.91 12.31 -8.19
N ALA A 121 16.99 13.11 -8.73
CA ALA A 121 16.11 12.70 -9.83
C ALA A 121 16.85 12.28 -11.10
N ALA A 122 18.12 12.66 -11.27
CA ALA A 122 18.93 12.17 -12.40
C ALA A 122 19.41 10.72 -12.21
N PHE A 123 19.32 10.18 -10.98
CA PHE A 123 19.77 8.83 -10.60
C PHE A 123 18.61 7.89 -10.23
N LEU A 124 17.37 8.39 -10.24
CA LEU A 124 16.12 7.61 -10.14
C LEU A 124 15.62 7.27 -11.54
#